data_AF-F4B7F7-F1
#
_entry.id   AF-F4B7F7-F1
#
_cell.length_a   1.000
_cell.length_b   1.000
_cell.length_c   1.000
_cell.angle_alpha   90.00
_cell.angle_beta   90.00
_cell.angle_gamma   90.00
#
_symmetry.space_group_name_H-M   'P 1'
#
loop_
_entity.id
_entity.type
_entity.pdbx_description
1 polymer ?
#
loop_
_entity_poly.entity_id
_entity_poly.type
_entity_poly.pdbx_seq_one_letter_code
_entity_poly.pdbx_strand_id
1 'polypeptide(L)'
;MQIEYTEEQWKLFNEKRRRAKEILESLYYRGIKGYAYGSIARGDVKKTSDIDIIVFEPNILELDLLEADHKYIIQATPISTPKAYISLNPEETEVISFPLSKLKKDEEEFYYFGGLVSLEDIINGVRKPGINKELKLIIPNKNGHEEIPLKGNEDYATRLLKISITTINEREKLLMKREDKGRTGVFLKYELATNENFEEAIRELSRRNKFFRRALNDSR
;
A
#
# COMPACT_ATOMS: atom_id res chain seq x y z
N MET A 1 -1.42 3.43 24.97
CA MET A 1 -0.16 4.04 25.45
C MET A 1 0.10 5.28 24.62
N GLN A 2 0.33 6.43 25.25
CA GLN A 2 0.66 7.65 24.53
C GLN A 2 2.15 7.69 24.21
N ILE A 3 2.48 7.97 22.96
CA ILE A 3 3.85 8.17 22.47
C ILE A 3 3.96 9.63 22.04
N GLU A 4 4.93 10.33 22.63
CA GLU A 4 5.32 11.67 22.21
C GLU A 4 6.52 11.58 21.28
N TYR A 5 6.49 12.35 20.20
CA TYR A 5 7.56 12.38 19.22
C TYR A 5 8.63 13.40 19.60
N THR A 6 9.88 12.98 19.50
CA THR A 6 11.03 13.89 19.54
C THR A 6 11.08 14.73 18.28
N GLU A 7 11.87 15.81 18.31
CA GLU A 7 12.11 16.65 17.13
C GLU A 7 12.69 15.83 15.95
N GLU A 8 13.57 14.86 16.22
CA GLU A 8 14.12 13.98 15.19
C GLU A 8 13.06 13.09 14.55
N GLN A 9 12.09 12.60 15.34
CA GLN A 9 10.99 11.79 14.82
C GLN A 9 10.07 12.64 13.93
N TRP A 10 9.76 13.87 14.35
CA TRP A 10 9.01 14.82 13.52
C TRP A 10 9.75 15.17 12.24
N LYS A 11 11.06 15.43 12.32
CA LYS A 11 11.88 15.71 11.15
C LYS A 11 11.86 14.55 10.16
N LEU A 12 12.07 13.31 10.63
CA LEU A 12 12.03 12.11 9.79
C LEU A 12 10.65 11.91 9.13
N PHE A 13 9.57 12.12 9.90
CA PHE A 13 8.21 12.05 9.38
C PHE A 13 7.98 13.07 8.27
N ASN A 14 8.36 14.33 8.50
CA ASN A 14 8.19 15.41 7.54
C ASN A 14 9.04 15.19 6.27
N GLU A 15 10.26 14.68 6.40
CA GLU A 15 11.11 14.33 5.25
C GLU A 15 10.48 13.25 4.37
N LYS A 16 10.04 12.13 4.96
CA LYS A 16 9.37 11.07 4.20
C LYS A 16 8.04 11.52 3.62
N ARG A 17 7.29 12.35 4.36
CA ARG A 17 6.01 12.88 3.89
C ARG A 17 6.19 13.88 2.75
N ARG A 18 7.24 14.69 2.76
CA ARG A 18 7.63 15.56 1.64
C ARG A 18 7.93 14.71 0.40
N ARG A 19 8.69 13.63 0.55
CA ARG A 19 8.99 12.73 -0.58
C ARG A 19 7.72 12.05 -1.13
N ALA A 20 6.85 11.55 -0.26
CA ALA A 20 5.55 11.01 -0.66
C ALA A 20 4.68 12.05 -1.38
N LYS A 21 4.72 13.32 -0.94
CA LYS A 21 4.03 14.43 -1.59
C LYS A 21 4.52 14.63 -3.02
N GLU A 22 5.84 14.66 -3.25
CA GLU A 22 6.43 14.82 -4.59
C GLU A 22 5.96 13.73 -5.56
N ILE A 23 5.91 12.47 -5.09
CA ILE A 23 5.43 11.34 -5.90
C ILE A 23 3.92 11.50 -6.20
N LEU A 24 3.12 11.91 -5.21
CA LEU A 24 1.69 12.13 -5.43
C LEU A 24 1.40 13.33 -6.33
N GLU A 25 2.20 14.39 -6.26
CA GLU A 25 2.10 15.55 -7.16
C GLU A 25 2.41 15.15 -8.60
N SER A 26 3.44 14.32 -8.84
CA SER A 26 3.76 13.85 -10.19
C SER A 26 2.63 13.03 -10.81
N LEU A 27 1.92 12.22 -10.01
CA LEU A 27 0.70 11.52 -10.43
C LEU A 27 -0.45 12.51 -10.70
N TYR A 28 -0.66 13.47 -9.80
CA TYR A 28 -1.74 14.46 -9.91
C TYR A 28 -1.63 15.30 -11.19
N TYR A 29 -0.42 15.74 -11.57
CA TYR A 29 -0.19 16.50 -12.80
C TYR A 29 -0.47 15.70 -14.08
N ARG A 30 -0.53 14.37 -13.99
CA ARG A 30 -0.92 13.46 -15.08
C ARG A 30 -2.41 13.09 -15.02
N GLY A 31 -3.19 13.72 -14.14
CA GLY A 31 -4.59 13.41 -13.92
C GLY A 31 -4.82 12.08 -13.18
N ILE A 32 -3.80 11.53 -12.53
CA ILE A 32 -3.89 10.27 -11.78
C ILE A 32 -4.05 10.57 -10.29
N LYS A 33 -5.07 9.96 -9.68
CA LYS A 33 -5.29 10.06 -8.23
C LYS A 33 -4.58 8.93 -7.48
N GLY A 34 -3.50 9.28 -6.79
CA GLY A 34 -2.76 8.39 -5.89
C GLY A 34 -3.04 8.65 -4.41
N TYR A 35 -2.67 7.68 -3.58
CA TYR A 35 -2.76 7.76 -2.12
C TYR A 35 -1.52 7.13 -1.48
N ALA A 36 -0.95 7.78 -0.47
CA ALA A 36 0.06 7.16 0.38
C ALA A 36 -0.61 6.37 1.51
N TYR A 37 -0.01 5.26 1.93
CA TYR A 37 -0.56 4.45 3.00
C TYR A 37 0.51 3.99 4.01
N GLY A 38 0.07 3.32 5.07
CA GLY A 38 0.98 2.77 6.06
C GLY A 38 1.54 3.83 7.01
N SER A 39 2.82 3.72 7.38
CA SER A 39 3.43 4.63 8.37
C SER A 39 3.45 6.09 7.92
N ILE A 40 3.44 6.36 6.61
CA ILE A 40 3.35 7.74 6.08
C ILE A 40 1.97 8.37 6.38
N ALA A 41 0.90 7.56 6.36
CA ALA A 41 -0.44 8.02 6.69
C ALA A 41 -0.63 8.25 8.20
N ARG A 42 -0.07 7.35 9.01
CA ARG A 42 -0.26 7.32 10.47
C ARG A 42 0.72 8.22 11.23
N GLY A 43 1.96 8.31 10.78
CA GLY A 43 3.02 9.10 11.39
C GLY A 43 4.06 8.32 12.21
N ASP A 44 3.83 7.04 12.49
CA ASP A 44 4.75 6.15 13.23
C ASP A 44 5.91 5.65 12.34
N VAL A 45 6.58 6.58 11.66
CA VAL A 45 7.67 6.24 10.73
C VAL A 45 8.95 5.81 11.46
N LYS A 46 9.67 4.89 10.85
CA LYS A 46 11.03 4.49 11.21
C LYS A 46 11.96 4.87 10.05
N LYS A 47 13.28 4.89 10.27
CA LYS A 47 14.24 5.18 9.17
C LYS A 47 14.06 4.21 8.00
N THR A 48 13.76 2.95 8.33
CA THR A 48 13.46 1.83 7.42
C THR A 48 12.03 1.81 6.89
N SER A 49 11.20 2.83 7.16
CA SER A 49 9.85 2.90 6.59
C SER A 49 9.92 3.18 5.10
N ASP A 50 9.23 2.35 4.33
CA ASP A 50 9.03 2.52 2.89
C ASP A 50 7.98 3.63 2.62
N ILE A 51 7.99 4.14 1.39
CA ILE A 51 6.99 5.06 0.84
C ILE A 51 6.17 4.27 -0.18
N ASP A 52 5.02 3.77 0.28
CA ASP A 52 4.10 3.03 -0.57
C ASP A 52 2.95 3.93 -1.04
N ILE A 53 2.74 3.96 -2.36
CA ILE A 53 1.65 4.66 -3.03
C ILE A 53 0.73 3.63 -3.70
N ILE A 54 -0.59 3.83 -3.59
CA ILE A 54 -1.61 3.08 -4.30
C ILE A 54 -2.40 4.00 -5.23
N VAL A 55 -2.61 3.56 -6.47
CA VAL A 55 -3.55 4.15 -7.42
C VAL A 55 -4.70 3.16 -7.60
N PHE A 56 -5.89 3.50 -7.09
CA PHE A 56 -7.06 2.62 -7.14
C PHE A 56 -7.69 2.55 -8.53
N GLU A 57 -7.68 3.67 -9.25
CA GLU A 57 -8.23 3.81 -10.60
C GLU A 57 -7.09 4.10 -11.57
N PRO A 58 -6.36 3.07 -12.04
CA PRO A 58 -5.17 3.28 -12.85
C PRO A 58 -5.50 3.66 -14.29
N ASN A 59 -4.82 4.70 -14.77
CA ASN A 59 -4.58 4.88 -16.21
C ASN A 59 -3.23 4.23 -16.54
N ILE A 60 -3.25 2.98 -17.01
CA ILE A 60 -2.04 2.17 -17.22
C ILE A 60 -1.08 2.85 -18.19
N LEU A 61 -1.59 3.46 -19.26
CA LEU A 61 -0.77 4.14 -20.26
C LEU A 61 0.02 5.30 -19.65
N GLU A 62 -0.63 6.15 -18.85
CA GLU A 62 0.05 7.26 -18.17
C GLU A 62 1.02 6.79 -17.08
N LEU A 63 0.68 5.72 -16.37
CA LEU A 63 1.57 5.09 -15.39
C LEU A 63 2.81 4.48 -16.04
N ASP A 64 2.68 3.94 -17.25
CA ASP A 64 3.81 3.39 -17.99
C ASP A 64 4.85 4.44 -18.40
N LEU A 65 4.45 5.71 -18.50
CA LEU A 65 5.31 6.84 -18.85
C LEU A 65 6.06 7.43 -17.64
N LEU A 66 5.86 6.90 -16.44
CA LEU A 66 6.62 7.32 -15.26
C LEU A 66 8.06 6.83 -15.36
N GLU A 67 8.99 7.70 -14.94
CA GLU A 67 10.37 7.29 -14.70
C GLU A 67 10.38 6.26 -13.57
N ALA A 68 11.02 5.12 -13.83
CA ALA A 68 11.07 3.98 -12.95
C ALA A 68 12.45 3.35 -13.02
N ASP A 69 12.90 2.80 -11.89
CA ASP A 69 14.07 1.93 -11.87
C ASP A 69 13.72 0.58 -12.50
N HIS A 70 12.62 -0.03 -12.07
CA HIS A 70 12.07 -1.24 -12.65
C HIS A 70 10.56 -1.38 -12.39
N LYS A 71 9.91 -2.21 -13.19
CA LYS A 71 8.47 -2.49 -13.13
C LYS A 71 8.24 -3.98 -12.94
N TYR A 72 7.20 -4.34 -12.20
CA TYR A 72 6.85 -5.75 -12.00
C TYR A 72 5.37 -5.95 -11.71
N ILE A 73 4.90 -7.18 -11.93
CA ILE A 73 3.54 -7.62 -11.61
C ILE A 73 3.61 -8.75 -10.58
N ILE A 74 2.79 -8.63 -9.53
CA ILE A 74 2.65 -9.68 -8.52
C ILE A 74 1.20 -10.15 -8.45
N GLN A 75 1.05 -11.46 -8.33
CA GLN A 75 -0.18 -12.10 -7.88
C GLN A 75 0.15 -12.92 -6.62
N ALA A 76 -0.39 -12.51 -5.47
CA ALA A 76 -0.04 -13.12 -4.19
C ALA A 76 -0.55 -14.57 -4.08
N THR A 77 -1.77 -14.83 -4.54
CA THR A 77 -2.41 -16.15 -4.59
C THR A 77 -3.14 -16.34 -5.93
N PRO A 78 -3.50 -17.58 -6.33
CA PRO A 78 -4.21 -17.82 -7.59
C PRO A 78 -5.54 -17.06 -7.75
N ILE A 79 -6.14 -16.59 -6.65
CA ILE A 79 -7.43 -15.89 -6.63
C ILE A 79 -7.32 -14.41 -6.21
N SER A 80 -6.14 -13.93 -5.81
CA SER A 80 -5.97 -12.51 -5.47
C SER A 80 -5.92 -11.66 -6.73
N THR A 81 -6.35 -10.41 -6.61
CA THR A 81 -6.25 -9.42 -7.69
C THR A 81 -4.78 -9.15 -7.99
N PRO A 82 -4.31 -9.40 -9.24
CA PRO A 82 -2.96 -9.04 -9.65
C PRO A 82 -2.74 -7.53 -9.52
N LYS A 83 -1.54 -7.15 -9.09
CA LYS A 83 -1.13 -5.75 -8.97
C LYS A 83 0.14 -5.52 -9.76
N ALA A 84 0.18 -4.40 -10.45
CA ALA A 84 1.39 -3.87 -11.04
C ALA A 84 2.07 -2.91 -10.06
N TYR A 85 3.38 -2.83 -10.18
CA TYR A 85 4.27 -2.08 -9.32
C TYR A 85 5.31 -1.37 -10.17
N ILE A 86 5.56 -0.12 -9.83
CA ILE A 86 6.59 0.74 -10.41
C ILE A 86 7.49 1.13 -9.24
N SER A 87 8.72 0.60 -9.22
CA SER A 87 9.72 0.98 -8.23
C SER A 87 10.48 2.21 -8.73
N LEU A 88 10.61 3.22 -7.88
CA LEU A 88 11.35 4.45 -8.20
C LEU A 88 12.84 4.35 -7.83
N ASN A 89 13.23 3.27 -7.13
CA ASN A 89 14.61 3.02 -6.73
C ASN A 89 14.94 1.51 -6.69
N PRO A 90 16.24 1.14 -6.72
CA PRO A 90 16.67 -0.26 -6.72
C PRO A 90 16.24 -1.05 -5.47
N GLU A 91 16.14 -0.40 -4.31
CA GLU A 91 15.81 -1.06 -3.05
C GLU A 91 14.31 -1.29 -2.83
N GLU A 92 13.45 -0.88 -3.78
CA GLU A 92 11.99 -0.96 -3.67
C GLU A 92 11.43 -0.27 -2.41
N THR A 93 12.05 0.84 -1.97
CA THR A 93 11.58 1.62 -0.81
C THR A 93 10.66 2.78 -1.19
N GLU A 94 10.54 3.09 -2.47
CA GLU A 94 9.59 4.06 -3.03
C GLU A 94 8.82 3.40 -4.17
N VAL A 95 7.58 2.98 -3.90
CA VAL A 95 6.83 2.13 -4.83
C VAL A 95 5.44 2.69 -5.10
N ILE A 96 5.09 2.78 -6.38
CA ILE A 96 3.73 3.04 -6.85
C ILE A 96 3.12 1.71 -7.27
N SER A 97 2.00 1.34 -6.67
CA SER A 97 1.27 0.11 -6.99
C SER A 97 -0.13 0.43 -7.50
N PHE A 98 -0.67 -0.46 -8.33
CA PHE A 98 -2.04 -0.34 -8.82
C PHE A 98 -2.63 -1.71 -9.20
N PRO A 99 -3.94 -1.92 -9.02
CA PRO A 99 -4.57 -3.18 -9.35
C PRO A 99 -4.80 -3.31 -10.86
N LEU A 100 -4.67 -4.53 -11.39
CA LEU A 100 -4.91 -4.82 -12.80
C LEU A 100 -6.37 -5.24 -13.09
N SER A 101 -7.16 -5.40 -12.04
CA SER A 101 -8.60 -5.63 -12.09
C SER A 101 -9.25 -5.04 -10.83
N LYS A 102 -10.58 -5.10 -10.69
CA LYS A 102 -11.25 -4.48 -9.55
C LYS A 102 -10.85 -5.18 -8.25
N LEU A 103 -10.36 -4.42 -7.28
CA LEU A 103 -10.04 -4.96 -5.96
C LEU A 103 -11.29 -5.56 -5.31
N LYS A 104 -11.08 -6.69 -4.64
CA LYS A 104 -12.07 -7.19 -3.70
C LYS A 104 -12.14 -6.27 -2.48
N LYS A 105 -13.29 -6.28 -1.80
CA LYS A 105 -13.52 -5.43 -0.62
C LYS A 105 -12.41 -5.55 0.42
N ASP A 106 -11.98 -6.77 0.75
CA ASP A 106 -10.92 -7.06 1.72
C ASP A 106 -9.51 -6.65 1.25
N GLU A 107 -9.28 -6.60 -0.07
CA GLU A 107 -8.05 -6.10 -0.67
C GLU A 107 -8.00 -4.58 -0.69
N GLU A 108 -9.14 -3.90 -0.86
CA GLU A 108 -9.24 -2.45 -0.75
C GLU A 108 -9.17 -2.00 0.72
N GLU A 109 -9.91 -2.67 1.61
CA GLU A 109 -9.89 -2.43 3.06
C GLU A 109 -8.50 -2.61 3.67
N PHE A 110 -7.58 -3.32 3.02
CA PHE A 110 -6.17 -3.40 3.44
C PHE A 110 -5.48 -2.04 3.50
N TYR A 111 -5.75 -1.16 2.55
CA TYR A 111 -5.12 0.16 2.51
C TYR A 111 -5.65 1.05 3.64
N TYR A 112 -6.95 0.96 3.93
CA TYR A 112 -7.57 1.61 5.09
C TYR A 112 -7.10 1.01 6.42
N PHE A 113 -6.92 -0.32 6.48
CA PHE A 113 -6.33 -1.02 7.62
C PHE A 113 -4.97 -0.44 7.97
N GLY A 114 -4.11 -0.21 6.97
CA GLY A 114 -2.79 0.41 7.17
C GLY A 114 -2.82 1.91 7.45
N GLY A 115 -3.97 2.58 7.28
CA GLY A 115 -4.07 4.04 7.23
C GLY A 115 -3.75 4.56 5.82
N LEU A 116 -4.60 5.44 5.30
CA LEU A 116 -4.56 5.94 3.93
C LEU A 116 -4.72 7.46 3.90
N VAL A 117 -3.84 8.17 3.19
CA VAL A 117 -3.89 9.62 3.01
C VAL A 117 -3.78 10.00 1.54
N SER A 118 -4.57 10.99 1.14
CA SER A 118 -4.50 11.62 -0.17
C SER A 118 -3.40 12.68 -0.25
N LEU A 119 -3.13 13.20 -1.46
CA LEU A 119 -2.28 14.38 -1.65
C LEU A 119 -2.78 15.58 -0.83
N GLU A 120 -4.08 15.82 -0.82
CA GLU A 120 -4.70 16.91 -0.06
C GLU A 120 -4.55 16.71 1.46
N ASP A 121 -4.73 15.49 1.98
CA ASP A 121 -4.45 15.18 3.38
C ASP A 121 -2.98 15.47 3.72
N ILE A 122 -2.04 15.17 2.81
CA ILE A 122 -0.61 15.48 3.00
C ILE A 122 -0.34 16.98 3.05
N ILE A 123 -0.89 17.74 2.10
CA ILE A 123 -0.75 19.20 2.04
C ILE A 123 -1.30 19.84 3.32
N ASN A 124 -2.44 19.36 3.82
CA ASN A 124 -3.09 19.85 5.02
C ASN A 124 -2.50 19.27 6.34
N GLY A 125 -1.44 18.47 6.27
CA GLY A 125 -0.80 17.88 7.45
C GLY A 125 -1.63 16.80 8.16
N VAL A 126 -2.75 16.36 7.58
CA VAL A 126 -3.72 15.42 8.18
C VAL A 126 -3.13 14.02 8.30
N ARG A 127 -3.00 13.48 9.52
CA ARG A 127 -2.67 12.06 9.73
C ARG A 127 -3.94 11.26 9.95
N LYS A 128 -3.94 9.98 9.55
CA LYS A 128 -5.09 9.08 9.66
C LYS A 128 -4.74 7.87 10.53
N PRO A 129 -5.70 7.35 11.32
CA PRO A 129 -5.45 6.13 12.09
C PRO A 129 -5.25 4.93 11.18
N GLY A 130 -4.60 3.90 11.72
CA GLY A 130 -4.40 2.62 11.05
C GLY A 130 -3.65 1.64 11.94
N ILE A 131 -3.49 0.41 11.49
CA ILE A 131 -2.81 -0.66 12.22
C ILE A 131 -1.43 -0.88 11.59
N ASN A 132 -0.40 -0.90 12.43
CA ASN A 132 0.98 -1.12 11.99
C ASN A 132 1.34 -2.62 11.90
N LYS A 133 2.57 -2.91 11.47
CA LYS A 133 3.07 -4.29 11.28
C LYS A 133 3.17 -5.08 12.60
N GLU A 134 3.20 -4.39 13.75
CA GLU A 134 3.24 -4.97 15.09
C GLU A 134 1.83 -5.19 15.68
N LEU A 135 0.78 -5.12 14.84
CA LEU A 135 -0.63 -5.28 15.24
C LEU A 135 -1.05 -4.27 16.33
N LYS A 136 -0.53 -3.03 16.25
CA LYS A 136 -0.97 -1.92 17.08
C LYS A 136 -1.80 -0.95 16.26
N LEU A 137 -2.98 -0.60 16.77
CA LEU A 137 -3.77 0.51 16.28
C LEU A 137 -3.09 1.82 16.69
N ILE A 138 -2.67 2.58 15.70
CA ILE A 138 -2.01 3.87 15.82
C ILE A 138 -3.05 4.97 15.60
N ILE A 139 -3.24 5.82 16.59
CA ILE A 139 -4.19 6.94 16.55
C ILE A 139 -3.40 8.24 16.68
N PRO A 140 -3.20 8.99 15.58
CA PRO A 140 -2.41 10.22 15.60
C PRO A 140 -3.00 11.26 16.56
N ASN A 141 -2.15 11.95 17.32
CA ASN A 141 -2.53 13.07 18.18
C ASN A 141 -1.54 14.24 18.01
N LYS A 142 -1.79 15.41 18.60
CA LYS A 142 -0.97 16.61 18.35
C LYS A 142 0.54 16.42 18.58
N ASN A 143 0.94 15.60 19.55
CA ASN A 143 2.33 15.45 19.98
C ASN A 143 3.00 14.16 19.48
N GLY A 144 2.25 13.26 18.86
CA GLY A 144 2.72 11.95 18.40
C GLY A 144 1.53 11.06 18.06
N HIS A 145 1.35 9.97 18.81
CA HIS A 145 0.20 9.06 18.64
C HIS A 145 -0.15 8.31 19.92
N GLU A 146 -1.32 7.69 19.93
CA GLU A 146 -1.70 6.66 20.88
C GLU A 146 -1.56 5.28 20.21
N GLU A 147 -0.98 4.32 20.93
CA GLU A 147 -0.91 2.91 20.56
C GLU A 147 -1.90 2.08 21.38
N ILE A 148 -2.75 1.32 20.70
CA ILE A 148 -3.66 0.35 21.30
C ILE A 148 -3.39 -1.01 20.68
N PRO A 149 -3.14 -2.08 21.45
CA PRO A 149 -3.02 -3.43 20.91
C PRO A 149 -4.28 -3.81 20.13
N LEU A 150 -4.13 -4.36 18.92
CA LEU A 150 -5.29 -4.80 18.13
C LEU A 150 -6.06 -5.91 18.84
N LYS A 151 -5.33 -6.85 19.45
CA LYS A 151 -5.88 -7.98 20.19
C LYS A 151 -6.79 -7.51 21.33
N GLY A 152 -8.06 -7.92 21.30
CA GLY A 152 -9.10 -7.51 22.26
C GLY A 152 -9.69 -6.13 21.99
N ASN A 153 -9.28 -5.45 20.91
CA ASN A 153 -9.79 -4.13 20.51
C ASN A 153 -10.26 -4.12 19.04
N GLU A 154 -10.56 -5.29 18.47
CA GLU A 154 -10.91 -5.47 17.06
C GLU A 154 -12.21 -4.72 16.71
N ASP A 155 -13.21 -4.78 17.60
CA ASP A 155 -14.46 -4.04 17.46
C ASP A 155 -14.26 -2.52 17.47
N TYR A 156 -13.31 -2.03 18.25
CA TYR A 156 -12.97 -0.61 18.26
C TYR A 156 -12.26 -0.22 16.95
N ALA A 157 -11.31 -1.05 16.50
CA ALA A 157 -10.59 -0.84 15.25
C ALA A 157 -11.52 -0.86 14.03
N THR A 158 -12.49 -1.77 13.95
CA THR A 158 -13.46 -1.81 12.84
C THR A 158 -14.26 -0.51 12.73
N ARG A 159 -14.78 -0.01 13.85
CA ARG A 159 -15.55 1.25 13.89
C ARG A 159 -14.69 2.45 13.53
N LEU A 160 -13.46 2.52 14.06
CA LEU A 160 -12.55 3.64 13.82
C LEU A 160 -12.07 3.70 12.38
N LEU A 161 -11.63 2.57 11.83
CA LEU A 161 -11.07 2.47 10.48
C LEU A 161 -12.14 2.30 9.39
N LYS A 162 -13.39 2.02 9.80
CA LYS A 162 -14.54 1.75 8.91
C LYS A 162 -14.29 0.58 7.95
N ILE A 163 -13.67 -0.48 8.47
CA ILE A 163 -13.39 -1.72 7.74
C ILE A 163 -14.11 -2.90 8.37
N SER A 164 -14.26 -3.99 7.61
CA SER A 164 -14.92 -5.20 8.11
C SER A 164 -14.08 -5.94 9.16
N ILE A 165 -14.77 -6.60 10.10
CA ILE A 165 -14.12 -7.49 11.07
C ILE A 165 -13.40 -8.65 10.38
N THR A 166 -13.93 -9.11 9.25
CA THR A 166 -13.31 -10.14 8.42
C THR A 166 -11.93 -9.70 7.96
N THR A 167 -11.79 -8.48 7.43
CA THR A 167 -10.48 -7.96 7.02
C THR A 167 -9.52 -7.83 8.19
N ILE A 168 -9.97 -7.36 9.36
CA ILE A 168 -9.10 -7.33 10.56
C ILE A 168 -8.56 -8.72 10.87
N ASN A 169 -9.46 -9.71 10.99
CA ASN A 169 -9.09 -11.09 11.34
C ASN A 169 -8.16 -11.73 10.31
N GLU A 170 -8.38 -11.49 9.03
CA GLU A 170 -7.52 -12.02 7.96
C GLU A 170 -6.13 -11.39 7.98
N ARG A 171 -6.04 -10.06 8.17
CA ARG A 171 -4.76 -9.35 8.21
C ARG A 171 -3.97 -9.70 9.46
N GLU A 172 -4.63 -9.83 10.61
CA GLU A 172 -4.00 -10.31 11.84
C GLU A 172 -3.38 -11.71 11.64
N LYS A 173 -4.16 -12.65 11.11
CA LYS A 173 -3.68 -14.02 10.78
C LYS A 173 -2.51 -14.01 9.81
N LEU A 174 -2.54 -13.16 8.79
CA LEU A 174 -1.46 -13.07 7.79
C LEU A 174 -0.18 -12.51 8.38
N LEU A 175 -0.26 -11.52 9.27
CA LEU A 175 0.91 -10.93 9.92
C LEU A 175 1.54 -11.91 10.93
N MET A 176 0.74 -12.57 11.78
CA MET A 176 1.25 -13.60 12.71
C MET A 176 1.92 -14.77 11.97
N LYS A 177 1.35 -15.25 10.86
CA LYS A 177 1.96 -16.31 10.04
C LYS A 177 3.34 -15.93 9.48
N ARG A 178 3.56 -14.64 9.18
CA ARG A 178 4.86 -14.16 8.67
C ARG A 178 5.92 -14.14 9.76
N GLU A 179 5.55 -13.83 11.00
CA GLU A 179 6.47 -13.91 12.14
C GLU A 179 6.86 -15.37 12.44
N ASP A 180 5.90 -16.29 12.37
CA ASP A 180 6.14 -17.71 12.67
C ASP A 180 6.90 -18.47 11.56
N LYS A 181 6.60 -18.19 10.28
CA LYS A 181 7.03 -19.03 9.14
C LYS A 181 7.85 -18.28 8.08
N GLY A 182 8.14 -16.99 8.27
CA GLY A 182 8.85 -16.15 7.31
C GLY A 182 7.98 -15.70 6.12
N ARG A 183 8.60 -14.96 5.18
CA ARG A 183 7.93 -14.51 3.94
C ARG A 183 7.68 -15.72 3.03
N THR A 184 6.43 -16.17 2.93
CA THR A 184 6.02 -17.11 1.87
C THR A 184 6.21 -16.45 0.51
N GLY A 185 6.76 -17.18 -0.46
CA GLY A 185 6.81 -16.72 -1.86
C GLY A 185 5.42 -16.36 -2.39
N VAL A 186 5.36 -15.42 -3.32
CA VAL A 186 4.13 -15.07 -4.04
C VAL A 186 3.82 -16.13 -5.09
N PHE A 187 2.53 -16.32 -5.42
CA PHE A 187 2.13 -17.26 -6.46
C PHE A 187 2.74 -16.92 -7.83
N LEU A 188 2.82 -15.62 -8.15
CA LEU A 188 3.42 -15.12 -9.38
C LEU A 188 4.14 -13.80 -9.12
N LYS A 189 5.40 -13.70 -9.57
CA LYS A 189 6.13 -12.44 -9.77
C LYS A 189 6.62 -12.44 -11.21
N TYR A 190 6.39 -11.33 -11.92
CA TYR A 190 6.86 -11.11 -13.28
C TYR A 190 7.54 -9.75 -13.33
N GLU A 191 8.85 -9.75 -13.57
CA GLU A 191 9.63 -8.52 -13.77
C GLU A 191 9.55 -8.15 -15.24
N LEU A 192 9.19 -6.89 -15.52
CA LEU A 192 9.08 -6.40 -16.89
C LEU A 192 10.48 -6.17 -17.45
N ALA A 193 10.67 -6.48 -18.73
CA ALA A 193 11.88 -6.08 -19.44
C ALA A 193 11.93 -4.54 -19.60
N THR A 194 13.12 -3.97 -19.77
CA THR A 194 13.32 -2.50 -19.85
C THR A 194 12.44 -1.80 -20.89
N ASN A 195 12.12 -2.48 -22.00
CA ASN A 195 11.29 -1.94 -23.09
C ASN A 195 9.87 -2.52 -23.12
N GLU A 196 9.51 -3.35 -22.14
CA GLU A 196 8.19 -3.95 -22.04
C GLU A 196 7.25 -3.02 -21.27
N ASN A 197 6.07 -2.77 -21.83
CA ASN A 197 5.01 -2.02 -21.15
C ASN A 197 4.05 -2.97 -20.40
N PHE A 198 3.21 -2.42 -19.51
CA PHE A 198 2.28 -3.24 -18.73
C PHE A 198 1.26 -3.97 -19.61
N GLU A 199 0.80 -3.40 -20.72
CA GLU A 199 -0.15 -4.07 -21.61
C GLU A 199 0.42 -5.33 -22.25
N GLU A 200 1.69 -5.29 -22.69
CA GLU A 200 2.44 -6.41 -23.22
C GLU A 200 2.63 -7.50 -22.16
N ALA A 201 3.09 -7.11 -20.97
CA ALA A 201 3.30 -8.02 -19.84
C ALA A 201 1.98 -8.71 -19.43
N ILE A 202 0.88 -7.95 -19.34
CA ILE A 202 -0.46 -8.47 -19.03
C ILE A 202 -0.93 -9.47 -20.08
N ARG A 203 -0.72 -9.16 -21.37
CA ARG A 203 -1.09 -10.03 -22.48
C ARG A 203 -0.32 -11.34 -22.42
N GLU A 204 0.98 -11.27 -22.17
CA GLU A 204 1.84 -12.45 -22.10
C GLU A 204 1.51 -13.33 -20.90
N LEU A 205 1.34 -12.73 -19.72
CA LEU A 205 0.90 -13.42 -18.51
C LEU A 205 -0.47 -14.08 -18.68
N SER A 206 -1.41 -13.40 -19.35
CA SER A 206 -2.74 -13.94 -19.62
C SER A 206 -2.72 -15.15 -20.56
N ARG A 207 -1.77 -15.21 -21.50
CA ARG A 207 -1.58 -16.35 -22.40
C ARG A 207 -0.99 -17.55 -21.67
N ARG A 208 -0.02 -17.32 -20.78
CA ARG A 208 0.75 -18.38 -20.10
C ARG A 208 0.10 -18.89 -18.82
N ASN A 209 -0.65 -18.05 -18.09
CA ASN A 209 -1.18 -18.39 -16.78
C ASN A 209 -2.72 -18.25 -16.71
N LYS A 210 -3.41 -19.40 -16.60
CA LYS A 210 -4.88 -19.44 -16.51
C LYS A 210 -5.45 -18.73 -15.28
N PHE A 211 -4.74 -18.73 -14.15
CA PHE A 211 -5.20 -18.12 -12.90
C PHE A 211 -5.08 -16.60 -12.97
N PHE A 212 -3.98 -16.10 -13.53
CA PHE A 212 -3.80 -14.69 -13.82
C PHE A 212 -4.91 -14.16 -14.75
N ARG A 213 -5.12 -14.84 -15.89
CA ARG A 213 -6.19 -14.50 -16.85
C ARG A 213 -7.58 -14.51 -16.21
N ARG A 214 -7.86 -15.48 -15.33
CA ARG A 214 -9.14 -15.56 -14.61
C ARG A 214 -9.31 -14.37 -13.67
N ALA A 215 -8.28 -14.04 -12.88
CA ALA A 215 -8.35 -12.94 -11.92
C ALA A 215 -8.52 -11.57 -12.58
N LEU A 216 -8.06 -11.39 -13.83
CA LEU A 216 -8.36 -10.20 -14.63
C LEU A 216 -9.82 -10.14 -15.09
N ASN A 217 -10.43 -11.29 -15.38
CA ASN A 217 -11.78 -11.40 -15.91
C ASN A 217 -12.87 -11.46 -14.82
N ASP A 218 -12.53 -11.80 -13.58
CA ASP A 218 -13.45 -11.87 -12.43
C ASP A 218 -14.03 -10.50 -12.03
N SER A 219 -13.73 -9.43 -12.79
CA SER A 219 -14.25 -8.06 -12.64
C SER A 219 -15.34 -7.67 -13.65
N ARG A 220 -15.89 -8.62 -14.41
CA ARG A 220 -17.07 -8.41 -15.27
C ARG A 220 -18.35 -8.86 -14.60
#